data_AF-A0AAE1XRD9-F1
#
_entry.id   AF-A0AAE1XRD9-F1
#
_cell.length_a   1.000
_cell.length_b   1.000
_cell.length_c   1.000
_cell.angle_alpha   90.00
_cell.angle_beta   90.00
_cell.angle_gamma   90.00
#
_symmetry.space_group_name_H-M   'P 1'
#
loop_
_entity.id
_entity.type
_entity.pdbx_description
1 polymer ?
#
loop_
_entity_poly.entity_id
_entity_poly.type
_entity_poly.pdbx_seq_one_letter_code
_entity_poly.pdbx_strand_id
1 'polypeptide(L)'
;MRLYLEGRRSNLLAVHLQHLSSLPESFQLHNNSGGSNNNSYDLRYYEKVQWRSFSHVCTAPVESDDDLSIVTGAQLQVKQSRMRNVLFIRLHFSKLIGATVVKKPEWDGSPALPQNSGILPTLISLATGQKPPPKPSDININSAIHPGGPPIPTPTRKHLRFVDTTVMKRGPEDLPGYWVVSGARLVVDKGKISLRLKYSLLAVILQDEEVSFGG
;
A
#
# COMPACT_ATOMS: atom_id res chain seq x y z
N MET A 1 -0.19 -1.21 -1.73
CA MET A 1 0.06 -2.43 -0.93
C MET A 1 -1.14 -2.66 -0.01
N ARG A 2 -1.52 -3.89 0.33
CA ARG A 2 -2.70 -4.15 1.20
C ARG A 2 -2.58 -5.42 2.04
N LEU A 3 -3.36 -5.49 3.12
CA LEU A 3 -3.63 -6.74 3.83
C LEU A 3 -4.75 -7.52 3.13
N TYR A 4 -4.70 -8.84 3.26
CA TYR A 4 -5.71 -9.73 2.68
C TYR A 4 -5.91 -10.96 3.58
N LEU A 5 -7.08 -11.60 3.47
CA LEU A 5 -7.38 -12.84 4.17
C LEU A 5 -7.48 -14.01 3.19
N GLU A 6 -6.60 -14.98 3.35
CA GLU A 6 -6.44 -16.14 2.47
C GLU A 6 -6.88 -17.45 3.12
N GLY A 7 -6.88 -18.51 2.31
CA GLY A 7 -7.26 -19.86 2.70
C GLY A 7 -8.77 -20.12 2.66
N ARG A 8 -9.15 -21.41 2.67
CA ARG A 8 -10.55 -21.85 2.59
C ARG A 8 -11.46 -21.27 3.68
N ARG A 9 -10.88 -20.88 4.82
CA ARG A 9 -11.59 -20.30 5.97
C ARG A 9 -11.37 -18.78 6.12
N SER A 10 -10.65 -18.14 5.18
CA SER A 10 -10.28 -16.71 5.24
C SER A 10 -9.70 -16.30 6.60
N ASN A 11 -8.83 -17.14 7.16
CA ASN A 11 -8.26 -16.98 8.50
C ASN A 11 -6.73 -16.81 8.47
N LEU A 12 -6.13 -16.81 7.28
CA LEU A 12 -4.71 -16.54 7.09
C LEU A 12 -4.53 -15.08 6.69
N LEU A 13 -3.78 -14.32 7.49
CA LEU A 13 -3.46 -12.94 7.16
C LEU A 13 -2.28 -12.90 6.20
N ALA A 14 -2.47 -12.27 5.05
CA ALA A 14 -1.48 -12.10 4.00
C ALA A 14 -1.28 -10.62 3.68
N VAL A 15 -0.17 -10.32 3.00
CA VAL A 15 0.17 -8.97 2.52
C VAL A 15 0.48 -9.02 1.03
N HIS A 16 -0.16 -8.15 0.25
CA HIS A 16 -0.01 -8.09 -1.21
C HIS A 16 0.64 -6.78 -1.65
N LEU A 17 1.62 -6.90 -2.55
CA LEU A 17 2.38 -5.80 -3.16
C LEU A 17 1.98 -5.62 -4.63
N GLN A 18 0.94 -4.83 -4.87
CA GLN A 18 0.47 -4.58 -6.25
C GLN A 18 1.29 -3.51 -7.00
N HIS A 19 1.91 -2.55 -6.31
CA HIS A 19 2.53 -1.38 -6.95
C HIS A 19 3.80 -1.67 -7.78
N LEU A 20 4.27 -2.92 -7.80
CA LEU A 20 5.43 -3.36 -8.56
C LEU A 20 5.05 -4.19 -9.79
N SER A 21 3.76 -4.37 -10.08
CA SER A 21 3.32 -5.13 -11.24
C SER A 21 3.64 -4.44 -12.58
N SER A 22 3.97 -3.15 -12.54
CA SER A 22 4.31 -2.33 -13.71
C SER A 22 5.36 -1.28 -13.34
N LEU A 23 6.56 -1.71 -12.96
CA LEU A 23 7.69 -0.78 -12.79
C LEU A 23 8.14 -0.30 -14.17
N PRO A 24 8.26 1.03 -14.40
CA PRO A 24 8.86 1.55 -15.63
C PRO A 24 10.26 0.95 -15.86
N GLU A 25 10.53 0.50 -17.09
CA GLU A 25 11.83 -0.10 -17.46
C GLU A 25 13.03 0.84 -17.22
N SER A 26 12.78 2.14 -17.13
CA SER A 26 13.78 3.16 -16.81
C SER A 26 14.35 3.07 -15.39
N PHE A 27 13.73 2.33 -14.48
CA PHE A 27 14.20 2.21 -13.11
C PHE A 27 15.05 0.95 -12.91
N GLN A 28 16.35 1.15 -12.69
CA GLN A 28 17.24 0.07 -12.27
C GLN A 28 17.19 -0.09 -10.76
N LEU A 29 16.83 -1.28 -10.29
CA LEU A 29 16.80 -1.62 -8.87
C LEU A 29 18.13 -2.22 -8.45
N HIS A 30 18.80 -1.59 -7.48
CA HIS A 30 19.93 -2.19 -6.80
C HIS A 30 19.46 -2.81 -5.48
N ASN A 31 19.70 -4.12 -5.33
CA ASN A 31 19.34 -4.83 -4.12
C ASN A 31 20.37 -4.57 -3.01
N ASN A 32 20.19 -3.49 -2.25
CA ASN A 32 20.89 -3.34 -0.99
C ASN A 32 20.22 -4.23 0.05
N SER A 33 20.93 -5.23 0.58
CA SER A 33 20.47 -6.08 1.69
C SER A 33 20.41 -5.34 3.05
N GLY A 34 20.41 -4.01 3.03
CA GLY A 34 20.46 -3.12 4.19
C GLY A 34 19.25 -3.31 5.09
N GLY A 35 19.52 -3.82 6.29
CA GLY A 35 18.52 -4.27 7.24
C GLY A 35 17.54 -3.19 7.67
N SER A 36 16.26 -3.57 7.64
CA SER A 36 15.16 -2.93 8.35
C SER A 36 15.61 -2.51 9.76
N ASN A 37 15.46 -1.23 10.09
CA ASN A 37 15.82 -0.66 11.38
C ASN A 37 15.20 -1.48 12.54
N ASN A 38 16.04 -1.87 13.50
CA ASN A 38 15.78 -2.89 14.54
C ASN A 38 14.90 -2.40 15.71
N ASN A 39 14.09 -1.35 15.50
CA ASN A 39 13.22 -0.77 16.53
C ASN A 39 12.01 -1.67 16.89
N SER A 40 11.90 -2.87 16.30
CA SER A 40 10.74 -3.75 16.43
C SER A 40 10.51 -4.32 17.84
N TYR A 41 11.47 -4.22 18.76
CA TYR A 41 11.37 -4.81 20.10
C TYR A 41 10.91 -3.83 21.19
N ASP A 42 10.70 -2.56 20.86
CA ASP A 42 10.20 -1.58 21.83
C ASP A 42 8.70 -1.84 22.10
N LEU A 43 8.41 -2.19 23.35
CA LEU A 43 7.08 -2.57 23.83
C LEU A 43 6.05 -1.45 23.69
N ARG A 44 6.47 -0.18 23.55
CA ARG A 44 5.58 0.96 23.31
C ARG A 44 4.75 0.82 22.03
N TYR A 45 5.26 0.05 21.07
CA TYR A 45 4.60 -0.18 19.77
C TYR A 45 3.71 -1.42 19.78
N TYR A 46 3.54 -2.10 20.92
CA TYR A 46 2.74 -3.33 20.96
C TYR A 46 1.30 -3.02 21.33
N GLU A 47 0.41 -3.08 20.33
CA GLU A 47 -1.01 -2.84 20.51
C GLU A 47 -1.78 -4.15 20.58
N LYS A 48 -2.73 -4.23 21.51
CA LYS A 48 -3.51 -5.45 21.75
C LYS A 48 -4.60 -5.61 20.69
N VAL A 49 -4.82 -6.84 20.24
CA VAL A 49 -5.88 -7.18 19.27
C VAL A 49 -6.72 -8.35 19.76
N GLN A 50 -7.96 -8.43 19.27
CA GLN A 50 -8.92 -9.48 19.61
C GLN A 50 -8.85 -10.64 18.59
N TRP A 51 -7.64 -11.13 18.30
CA TRP A 51 -7.41 -12.23 17.35
C TRP A 51 -6.85 -13.47 18.06
N ARG A 52 -7.19 -14.68 17.60
CA ARG A 52 -6.82 -15.94 18.28
C ARG A 52 -5.37 -16.38 18.03
N SER A 53 -4.86 -16.14 16.82
CA SER A 53 -3.50 -16.54 16.40
C SER A 53 -2.37 -15.73 17.06
N PHE A 54 -2.62 -14.47 17.41
CA PHE A 54 -1.67 -13.58 18.07
C PHE A 54 -2.45 -12.55 18.89
N SER A 55 -1.89 -12.11 20.01
CA SER A 55 -2.58 -11.22 20.95
C SER A 55 -2.22 -9.76 20.77
N HIS A 56 -1.11 -9.48 20.09
CA HIS A 56 -0.61 -8.12 19.85
C HIS A 56 -0.11 -7.94 18.42
N VAL A 57 -0.02 -6.69 18.01
CA VAL A 57 0.56 -6.25 16.74
C VAL A 57 1.61 -5.19 17.06
N CYS A 58 2.78 -5.29 16.42
CA CYS A 58 3.79 -4.24 16.49
C CYS A 58 3.46 -3.14 15.47
N THR A 59 3.26 -1.93 15.95
CA THR A 59 2.91 -0.73 15.16
C THR A 59 4.10 0.18 14.90
N ALA A 60 5.32 -0.30 15.15
CA ALA A 60 6.56 0.42 14.85
C ALA A 60 6.66 0.70 13.33
N PRO A 61 7.11 1.90 12.93
CA PRO A 61 7.34 2.20 11.53
C PRO A 61 8.45 1.32 10.96
N VAL A 62 8.23 0.78 9.75
CA VAL A 62 9.24 0.07 8.97
C VAL A 62 9.50 0.87 7.70
N GLU A 63 10.64 1.55 7.67
CA GLU A 63 11.07 2.45 6.60
C GLU A 63 12.59 2.33 6.40
N SER A 64 13.08 2.77 5.26
CA SER A 64 14.51 2.89 4.97
C SER A 64 14.99 4.31 5.29
N ASP A 65 16.25 4.44 5.71
CA ASP A 65 16.91 5.74 5.90
C ASP A 65 17.35 6.37 4.55
N ASP A 66 17.29 5.60 3.46
CA ASP A 66 17.60 6.06 2.11
C ASP A 66 16.33 6.47 1.37
N ASP A 67 16.23 7.75 1.00
CA ASP A 67 15.04 8.32 0.35
C ASP A 67 14.76 7.74 -1.04
N LEU A 68 15.76 7.12 -1.68
CA LEU A 68 15.64 6.43 -2.97
C LEU A 68 15.32 4.93 -2.82
N SER A 69 15.14 4.44 -1.60
CA SER A 69 14.74 3.05 -1.37
C SER A 69 13.23 2.89 -1.43
N ILE A 70 12.79 1.89 -2.21
CA ILE A 70 11.38 1.51 -2.32
C ILE A 70 11.15 0.13 -1.74
N VAL A 71 9.93 -0.13 -1.29
CA VAL A 71 9.49 -1.44 -0.78
C VAL A 71 9.31 -2.39 -1.96
N THR A 72 10.22 -3.34 -2.13
CA THR A 72 10.16 -4.37 -3.17
C THR A 72 9.59 -5.70 -2.68
N GLY A 73 9.55 -5.89 -1.35
CA GLY A 73 9.04 -7.12 -0.74
C GLY A 73 8.42 -6.86 0.63
N ALA A 74 7.53 -7.75 1.05
CA ALA A 74 6.86 -7.66 2.34
C ALA A 74 6.51 -9.05 2.88
N GLN A 75 6.66 -9.22 4.18
CA GLN A 75 6.36 -10.46 4.88
C GLN A 75 5.68 -10.14 6.21
N LEU A 76 4.74 -10.98 6.61
CA LEU A 76 4.19 -10.99 7.96
C LEU A 76 4.85 -12.09 8.78
N GLN A 77 5.25 -11.77 10.00
CA GLN A 77 5.90 -12.70 10.91
C GLN A 77 5.24 -12.61 12.28
N VAL A 78 4.96 -13.75 12.91
CA VAL A 78 4.56 -13.78 14.32
C VAL A 78 5.78 -14.20 15.13
N LYS A 79 6.20 -13.37 16.08
CA LYS A 79 7.28 -13.72 17.02
C LYS A 79 6.72 -13.73 18.43
N GLN A 80 7.24 -14.66 19.24
CA GLN A 80 6.98 -14.67 20.67
C GLN A 80 7.85 -13.60 21.33
N SER A 81 7.24 -12.64 22.02
CA SER A 81 7.93 -11.64 22.82
C SER A 81 7.44 -11.74 24.26
N ARG A 82 8.33 -12.14 25.17
CA ARG A 82 7.99 -12.54 26.54
C ARG A 82 6.88 -13.62 26.53
N MET A 83 5.67 -13.28 26.98
CA MET A 83 4.49 -14.15 27.05
C MET A 83 3.40 -13.75 26.04
N ARG A 84 3.76 -13.03 24.96
CA ARG A 84 2.82 -12.55 23.94
C ARG A 84 3.25 -13.03 22.56
N ASN A 85 2.31 -13.55 21.79
CA ASN A 85 2.45 -13.70 20.34
C ASN A 85 2.18 -12.35 19.70
N VAL A 86 3.20 -11.78 19.05
CA VAL A 86 3.14 -10.44 18.44
C VAL A 86 3.30 -10.57 16.92
N LEU A 87 2.40 -9.96 16.17
CA LEU A 87 2.49 -9.85 14.71
C LEU A 87 3.40 -8.68 14.31
N PHE A 88 4.30 -8.93 13.38
CA PHE A 88 5.23 -7.97 12.78
C PHE A 88 5.06 -7.95 11.27
N ILE A 89 5.33 -6.78 10.68
CA ILE A 89 5.59 -6.64 9.26
C ILE A 89 7.09 -6.47 9.06
N ARG A 90 7.65 -7.18 8.06
CA ARG A 90 9.02 -7.01 7.58
C ARG A 90 8.96 -6.57 6.13
N LEU A 91 9.68 -5.51 5.81
CA LEU A 91 9.80 -5.01 4.44
C LEU A 91 11.18 -5.33 3.89
N HIS A 92 11.22 -5.56 2.59
CA HIS A 92 12.45 -5.63 1.81
C HIS A 92 12.51 -4.39 0.95
N PHE A 93 13.66 -3.74 0.94
CA PHE A 93 13.88 -2.50 0.23
C PHE A 93 14.86 -2.73 -0.92
N SER A 94 14.70 -1.97 -1.99
CA SER A 94 15.69 -1.87 -3.05
C SER A 94 15.85 -0.42 -3.44
N LYS A 95 17.09 -0.03 -3.71
CA LYS A 95 17.43 1.34 -4.08
C LYS A 95 17.16 1.54 -5.56
N LEU A 96 16.48 2.64 -5.90
CA LEU A 96 16.38 3.10 -7.28
C LEU A 96 17.66 3.82 -7.70
N ILE A 97 18.16 3.47 -8.87
CA ILE A 97 19.22 4.21 -9.58
C ILE A 97 18.59 5.05 -10.68
N GLY A 98 19.14 6.24 -10.92
CA GLY A 98 18.65 7.16 -11.96
C GLY A 98 17.34 7.86 -11.59
N ALA A 99 17.04 7.98 -10.30
CA ALA A 99 15.88 8.70 -9.80
C ALA A 99 16.26 9.80 -8.81
N THR A 100 15.43 10.82 -8.73
CA THR A 100 15.52 11.89 -7.74
C THR A 100 14.21 11.99 -6.95
N VAL A 101 14.33 12.43 -5.70
CA VAL A 101 13.20 12.62 -4.79
C VAL A 101 12.59 13.99 -5.06
N VAL A 102 11.36 14.01 -5.56
CA VAL A 102 10.64 15.26 -5.87
C VAL A 102 9.98 15.83 -4.62
N LYS A 103 9.49 14.96 -3.72
CA LYS A 103 8.85 15.34 -2.47
C LYS A 103 9.27 14.40 -1.36
N LYS A 104 9.47 14.97 -0.16
CA LYS A 104 9.80 14.20 1.04
C LYS A 104 8.74 13.12 1.30
N PRO A 105 9.15 11.93 1.79
CA PRO A 105 8.23 10.82 1.98
C PRO A 105 7.18 11.13 3.05
N GLU A 106 5.90 10.90 2.77
CA GLU A 106 4.80 11.21 3.68
C GLU A 106 3.95 9.97 4.01
N TRP A 107 3.50 9.87 5.26
CA TRP A 107 2.58 8.83 5.69
C TRP A 107 1.18 9.13 5.18
N ASP A 108 0.48 8.12 4.68
CA ASP A 108 -0.90 8.28 4.24
C ASP A 108 -1.80 8.82 5.36
N GLY A 109 -2.77 9.69 5.05
CA GLY A 109 -3.58 10.38 6.05
C GLY A 109 -2.86 11.46 6.88
N SER A 110 -1.64 11.86 6.50
CA SER A 110 -1.09 13.15 6.93
C SER A 110 -1.93 14.26 6.27
N PRO A 111 -2.29 15.35 6.95
CA PRO A 111 -2.97 16.47 6.31
C PRO A 111 -2.01 17.04 5.27
N ALA A 112 -2.18 16.64 4.02
CA ALA A 112 -1.60 17.38 2.91
C ALA A 112 -2.18 18.79 3.05
N LEU A 113 -1.28 19.79 3.08
CA LEU A 113 -1.63 21.20 3.03
C LEU A 113 -2.80 21.38 2.03
N PRO A 114 -3.93 22.00 2.42
CA PRO A 114 -5.10 22.08 1.56
C PRO A 114 -4.73 22.86 0.30
N GLN A 115 -4.50 22.14 -0.80
CA GLN A 115 -4.43 22.77 -2.11
C GLN A 115 -5.87 23.02 -2.56
N ASN A 116 -6.33 24.22 -2.23
CA ASN A 116 -7.38 25.01 -2.86
C ASN A 116 -8.24 24.27 -3.90
N SER A 117 -9.32 23.64 -3.46
CA SER A 117 -10.48 23.39 -4.31
C SER A 117 -11.49 24.55 -4.16
N GLY A 118 -11.20 25.67 -4.82
CA GLY A 118 -12.28 26.44 -5.44
C GLY A 118 -12.75 25.65 -6.68
N ILE A 119 -14.01 25.61 -7.10
CA ILE A 119 -15.06 26.61 -7.07
C ILE A 119 -16.42 25.87 -7.14
N LEU A 120 -17.32 26.24 -6.22
CA LEU A 120 -18.80 26.23 -6.16
C LEU A 120 -19.66 25.16 -6.90
N PRO A 121 -20.71 24.60 -6.22
CA PRO A 121 -21.81 23.89 -6.87
C PRO A 121 -22.82 24.88 -7.46
N THR A 122 -23.06 24.83 -8.77
CA THR A 122 -24.20 25.51 -9.39
C THR A 122 -25.31 24.49 -9.67
N LEU A 123 -26.41 24.63 -8.93
CA LEU A 123 -27.68 23.98 -9.17
C LEU A 123 -28.33 24.54 -10.44
N ILE A 124 -28.77 23.68 -11.36
CA ILE A 124 -29.93 23.97 -12.23
C ILE A 124 -30.71 22.67 -12.46
N SER A 125 -31.91 22.59 -11.89
CA SER A 125 -32.98 21.68 -12.33
C SER A 125 -33.56 22.20 -13.64
N LEU A 126 -33.86 21.33 -14.61
CA LEU A 126 -35.15 21.28 -15.33
C LEU A 126 -35.22 20.10 -16.33
N ALA A 127 -36.29 19.31 -16.15
CA ALA A 127 -37.14 18.67 -17.18
C ALA A 127 -36.66 17.51 -18.09
N THR A 128 -37.57 16.52 -18.14
CA THR A 128 -37.87 15.52 -19.18
C THR A 128 -36.95 14.30 -19.35
N GLY A 129 -37.57 13.13 -19.27
CA GLY A 129 -36.91 11.85 -19.15
C GLY A 129 -36.26 11.36 -20.44
N GLN A 130 -35.01 10.91 -20.31
CA GLN A 130 -34.43 9.83 -21.10
C GLN A 130 -33.48 9.02 -20.22
N LYS A 131 -33.60 7.70 -20.31
CA LYS A 131 -32.76 6.70 -19.64
C LYS A 131 -31.31 6.82 -20.17
N PRO A 132 -30.28 6.93 -19.32
CA PRO A 132 -28.90 7.01 -19.81
C PRO A 132 -28.48 5.67 -20.46
N PRO A 133 -27.66 5.70 -21.53
CA PRO A 133 -27.15 4.50 -22.18
C PRO A 133 -26.17 3.75 -21.26
N PRO A 134 -26.09 2.41 -21.35
CA PRO A 134 -25.21 1.63 -20.48
C PRO A 134 -23.74 1.96 -20.74
N LYS A 135 -23.03 2.30 -19.67
CA LYS A 135 -21.57 2.51 -19.64
C LYS A 135 -20.86 1.21 -20.06
N PRO A 136 -19.82 1.24 -20.91
CA PRO A 136 -19.06 0.06 -21.28
C PRO A 136 -18.52 -0.62 -20.03
N SER A 137 -18.70 -1.94 -19.96
CA SER A 137 -18.27 -2.79 -18.85
C SER A 137 -16.77 -2.60 -18.60
N ASP A 138 -16.42 -2.18 -17.38
CA ASP A 138 -15.06 -2.30 -16.87
C ASP A 138 -14.64 -3.77 -16.99
N ILE A 139 -13.71 -4.04 -17.89
CA ILE A 139 -13.10 -5.35 -18.06
C ILE A 139 -12.27 -5.61 -16.80
N ASN A 140 -12.93 -6.22 -15.84
CA ASN A 140 -12.34 -6.70 -14.61
C ASN A 140 -11.53 -7.96 -14.94
N ILE A 141 -10.23 -7.81 -15.18
CA ILE A 141 -9.29 -8.93 -15.28
C ILE A 141 -8.97 -9.41 -13.85
N ASN A 142 -9.96 -9.98 -13.16
CA ASN A 142 -9.75 -10.83 -11.99
C ASN A 142 -9.56 -12.27 -12.50
N SER A 143 -8.44 -12.91 -12.17
CA SER A 143 -8.19 -14.33 -12.50
C SER A 143 -9.04 -15.32 -11.69
N ALA A 144 -10.19 -14.90 -11.15
CA ALA A 144 -11.11 -15.74 -10.40
C ALA A 144 -12.40 -15.96 -11.22
N ILE A 145 -12.28 -16.66 -12.36
CA ILE A 145 -13.44 -17.20 -13.07
C ILE A 145 -13.78 -18.56 -12.45
N HIS A 146 -14.83 -18.61 -11.65
CA HIS A 146 -15.50 -19.85 -11.28
C HIS A 146 -16.67 -20.08 -12.25
N PRO A 147 -16.72 -21.19 -13.02
CA PRO A 147 -17.85 -21.50 -13.87
C PRO A 147 -18.95 -22.13 -13.01
N GLY A 148 -19.85 -21.33 -12.44
CA GLY A 148 -20.92 -21.89 -11.62
C GLY A 148 -21.77 -20.91 -10.83
N GLY A 149 -22.48 -20.00 -11.52
CA GLY A 149 -23.61 -19.25 -10.96
C GLY A 149 -23.29 -18.27 -9.81
N PRO A 150 -24.29 -17.49 -9.35
CA PRO A 150 -24.11 -16.52 -8.28
C PRO A 150 -23.74 -17.26 -6.98
N PRO A 151 -22.67 -16.84 -6.27
CA PRO A 151 -22.24 -17.56 -5.09
C PRO A 151 -23.31 -17.45 -3.99
N ILE A 152 -23.74 -18.61 -3.49
CA ILE A 152 -24.57 -18.77 -2.29
C ILE A 152 -23.94 -17.95 -1.16
N PRO A 153 -24.70 -17.22 -0.31
CA PRO A 153 -24.15 -16.45 0.80
C PRO A 153 -23.35 -17.37 1.73
N THR A 154 -22.03 -17.34 1.60
CA THR A 154 -21.13 -18.12 2.44
C THR A 154 -21.24 -17.59 3.88
N PRO A 155 -21.16 -18.46 4.90
CA PRO A 155 -21.28 -18.04 6.29
C PRO A 155 -20.16 -17.04 6.57
N THR A 156 -20.54 -15.76 6.64
CA THR A 156 -19.80 -14.56 7.03
C THR A 156 -18.30 -14.78 7.19
N ARG A 157 -17.46 -14.09 6.40
CA ARG A 157 -16.00 -14.02 6.61
C ARG A 157 -15.70 -13.47 8.02
N LYS A 158 -15.76 -14.32 9.05
CA LYS A 158 -15.76 -13.97 10.49
C LYS A 158 -14.55 -13.14 10.89
N HIS A 159 -13.49 -13.20 10.09
CA HIS A 159 -12.21 -12.57 10.30
C HIS A 159 -12.07 -11.18 9.66
N LEU A 160 -12.93 -10.79 8.69
CA LEU A 160 -12.93 -9.44 8.11
C LEU A 160 -13.24 -8.35 9.16
N ARG A 161 -13.93 -8.72 10.25
CA ARG A 161 -14.21 -7.77 11.34
C ARG A 161 -12.96 -7.29 12.07
N PHE A 162 -11.82 -7.95 11.88
CA PHE A 162 -10.57 -7.64 12.57
C PHE A 162 -9.47 -7.14 11.64
N VAL A 163 -9.68 -7.14 10.32
CA VAL A 163 -8.65 -6.74 9.35
C VAL A 163 -9.28 -5.81 8.34
N ASP A 164 -8.67 -4.66 8.16
CA ASP A 164 -8.96 -3.78 7.05
C ASP A 164 -8.17 -4.23 5.81
N THR A 165 -8.89 -4.60 4.76
CA THR A 165 -8.34 -5.06 3.48
C THR A 165 -8.36 -3.98 2.39
N THR A 166 -8.67 -2.73 2.77
CA THR A 166 -8.72 -1.60 1.84
C THR A 166 -7.38 -1.46 1.11
N VAL A 167 -7.44 -1.32 -0.22
CA VAL A 167 -6.23 -1.07 -1.00
C VAL A 167 -5.85 0.39 -0.78
N MET A 168 -4.70 0.64 -0.17
CA MET A 168 -4.14 1.98 -0.17
C MET A 168 -3.43 2.21 -1.51
N LYS A 169 -4.04 3.08 -2.32
CA LYS A 169 -3.51 3.59 -3.57
C LYS A 169 -3.48 5.11 -3.47
N ARG A 170 -2.27 5.67 -3.35
CA ARG A 170 -1.92 6.81 -4.19
C ARG A 170 -1.41 6.21 -5.48
N GLY A 171 -2.10 6.52 -6.57
CA GLY A 171 -1.85 5.91 -7.87
C GLY A 171 -1.03 6.82 -8.78
N PRO A 172 -0.60 6.32 -9.95
CA PRO A 172 -0.02 7.17 -11.01
C PRO A 172 -0.99 8.26 -11.50
N GLU A 173 -2.28 8.18 -11.15
CA GLU A 173 -3.27 9.26 -11.31
C GLU A 173 -3.04 10.51 -10.43
N ASP A 174 -2.21 10.43 -9.38
CA ASP A 174 -1.84 11.59 -8.55
C ASP A 174 -0.66 12.34 -9.19
N LEU A 175 -0.95 13.32 -10.06
CA LEU A 175 0.04 14.26 -10.59
C LEU A 175 0.72 15.05 -9.45
N PRO A 176 2.04 15.36 -9.52
CA PRO A 176 2.97 15.17 -10.63
C PRO A 176 4.09 14.15 -10.30
N GLY A 177 3.95 12.86 -10.65
CA GLY A 177 5.08 11.91 -10.65
C GLY A 177 4.77 10.47 -10.22
N TYR A 178 5.81 9.64 -10.15
CA TYR A 178 5.70 8.21 -9.81
C TYR A 178 5.75 8.03 -8.28
N TRP A 179 4.57 7.83 -7.67
CA TRP A 179 4.45 7.54 -6.25
C TRP A 179 4.84 6.09 -5.94
N VAL A 180 5.80 5.92 -5.06
CA VAL A 180 6.32 4.61 -4.62
C VAL A 180 6.10 4.42 -3.14
N VAL A 181 5.90 3.16 -2.73
CA VAL A 181 5.87 2.83 -1.30
C VAL A 181 7.31 2.81 -0.80
N SER A 182 7.65 3.70 0.13
CA SER A 182 8.98 3.80 0.75
C SER A 182 9.01 3.33 2.21
N GLY A 183 7.84 2.98 2.75
CA GLY A 183 7.72 2.41 4.08
C GLY A 183 6.30 1.96 4.37
N ALA A 184 6.13 1.19 5.44
CA ALA A 184 4.83 0.76 5.92
C ALA A 184 4.86 0.48 7.42
N ARG A 185 3.68 0.48 8.03
CA ARG A 185 3.48 0.01 9.40
C ARG A 185 2.10 -0.59 9.58
N LEU A 186 1.98 -1.51 10.52
CA LEU A 186 0.67 -1.97 10.98
C LEU A 186 0.08 -0.94 11.94
N VAL A 187 -1.25 -0.82 11.96
CA VAL A 187 -1.99 0.06 12.87
C VAL A 187 -3.21 -0.68 13.39
N VAL A 188 -3.58 -0.48 14.65
CA VAL A 188 -4.84 -0.99 15.20
C VAL A 188 -5.85 0.15 15.33
N ASP A 189 -6.79 0.23 14.40
CA ASP A 189 -7.90 1.20 14.47
C ASP A 189 -9.19 0.49 14.87
N LYS A 190 -9.82 0.94 15.96
CA LYS A 190 -11.08 0.37 16.49
C LYS A 190 -11.04 -1.17 16.62
N GLY A 191 -9.88 -1.71 17.00
CA GLY A 191 -9.65 -3.16 17.15
C GLY A 191 -9.41 -3.92 15.84
N LYS A 192 -9.33 -3.24 14.70
CA LYS A 192 -8.96 -3.80 13.39
C LYS A 192 -7.51 -3.53 13.05
N ILE A 193 -6.85 -4.55 12.53
CA ILE A 193 -5.51 -4.47 11.98
C ILE A 193 -5.62 -3.85 10.59
N SER A 194 -4.93 -2.74 10.40
CA SER A 194 -4.84 -2.02 9.12
C SER A 194 -3.36 -1.81 8.78
N LEU A 195 -3.12 -1.42 7.53
CA LEU A 195 -1.80 -1.11 7.02
C LEU A 195 -1.76 0.37 6.66
N ARG A 196 -0.79 1.10 7.19
CA ARG A 196 -0.51 2.48 6.80
C ARG A 196 0.77 2.52 6.00
N LEU A 197 0.75 3.21 4.87
CA LEU A 197 1.89 3.29 3.96
C LEU A 197 2.56 4.66 4.05
N LYS A 198 3.86 4.67 3.79
CA LYS A 198 4.65 5.86 3.53
C LYS A 198 4.93 5.90 2.04
N TYR A 199 4.69 7.05 1.43
CA TYR A 199 4.86 7.25 0.00
C TYR A 199 5.96 8.27 -0.27
N SER A 200 6.84 7.97 -1.21
CA SER A 200 7.77 8.93 -1.80
C SER A 200 7.35 9.27 -3.22
N LEU A 201 7.56 10.51 -3.63
CA LEU A 201 7.37 10.92 -5.01
C LEU A 201 8.74 10.97 -5.70
N LEU A 202 8.94 10.10 -6.70
CA LEU A 202 10.18 10.01 -7.45
C LEU A 202 10.00 10.48 -8.90
N ALA A 203 11.06 11.05 -9.46
CA ALA A 203 11.18 11.36 -10.89
C ALA A 203 12.44 10.70 -11.48
N VAL A 204 12.37 10.30 -12.75
CA VAL A 204 13.52 9.79 -13.49
C VAL A 204 14.45 10.95 -13.83
N ILE A 205 15.75 10.75 -13.64
CA ILE A 205 16.78 11.65 -14.15
C ILE A 205 17.01 11.24 -15.61
N LEU A 206 16.56 12.05 -16.57
CA LEU A 206 16.96 11.89 -17.95
C LEU A 206 18.42 12.30 -18.05
N GLN A 207 19.31 11.37 -18.41
CA GLN A 207 20.66 11.74 -18.83
C GLN A 207 20.51 12.33 -20.23
N ASP A 208 20.65 13.64 -20.36
CA ASP A 208 20.86 14.26 -21.67
C ASP A 208 22.13 13.62 -22.25
N GLU A 209 22.01 13.03 -23.43
CA GLU A 209 23.15 12.52 -24.20
C GLU A 209 24.16 13.67 -24.34
N GLU A 210 25.36 13.50 -23.78
CA GLU A 210 26.49 14.36 -24.08
C GLU A 210 26.73 14.29 -25.58
N VAL A 211 26.24 15.31 -26.31
CA VAL A 211 26.59 15.56 -27.70
C VAL A 211 28.10 15.75 -27.72
N SER A 212 28.81 14.72 -28.18
CA SER A 212 30.24 14.79 -28.46
C SER A 212 30.45 15.75 -29.63
N PHE A 213 30.74 17.01 -29.31
CA PHE A 213 31.44 17.89 -30.24
C PHE A 213 32.90 17.40 -30.31
N GLY A 214 33.14 16.44 -31.21
CA GLY A 214 34.50 16.14 -31.66
C GLY A 214 35.06 17.36 -32.38
N GLY A 215 36.11 17.94 -31.81
CA GLY A 215 36.99 18.93 -32.43
C GLY A 215 38.37 18.35 -32.63
#